data_AF-A0ABD4KWI2-F1
#
_entry.id   AF-A0ABD4KWI2-F1
#
_cell.length_a   1.000
_cell.length_b   1.000
_cell.length_c   1.000
_cell.angle_alpha   90.00
_cell.angle_beta   90.00
_cell.angle_gamma   90.00
#
_symmetry.space_group_name_H-M   'P 1'
#
loop_
_entity.id
_entity.type
_entity.pdbx_description
1 polymer ?
#
loop_
_entity_poly.entity_id
_entity_poly.type
_entity_poly.pdbx_seq_one_letter_code
_entity_poly.pdbx_strand_id
1 'polypeptide(L)'
;MSSKQQKPPYPLRMPDELKDQLKSAAQESGRSLNAEIVARLQESLAAPQEPRVELDEETEDYLLEKLLAKLVERRIMDRIEKEDGDESGE
;
A
#
# COMPACT_ATOMS: atom_id res chain seq x y z
N MET A 1 39.83 -13.68 4.01
CA MET A 1 38.52 -14.22 3.56
C MET A 1 37.61 -14.32 4.77
N SER A 2 36.81 -13.28 5.08
CA SER A 2 35.84 -13.37 6.18
C SER A 2 34.67 -14.25 5.73
N SER A 3 34.56 -15.44 6.32
CA SER A 3 33.37 -16.27 6.21
C SER A 3 32.20 -15.53 6.84
N LYS A 4 31.25 -15.11 6.00
CA LYS A 4 29.99 -14.48 6.42
C LYS A 4 29.26 -15.51 7.28
N GLN A 5 29.32 -15.38 8.60
CA GLN A 5 28.64 -16.28 9.53
C GLN A 5 27.14 -16.24 9.24
N GLN A 6 26.63 -17.28 8.59
CA GLN A 6 25.20 -17.47 8.38
C GLN A 6 24.58 -17.82 9.72
N LYS A 7 23.47 -17.16 10.07
CA LYS A 7 22.72 -17.49 11.27
C LYS A 7 22.23 -18.94 11.18
N PRO A 8 22.27 -19.71 12.28
CA PRO A 8 21.78 -21.08 12.28
C PRO A 8 20.29 -21.12 11.89
N PRO A 9 19.84 -22.17 11.17
CA PRO A 9 18.43 -22.31 10.80
C PRO A 9 17.52 -22.31 12.03
N TYR A 10 16.35 -21.67 11.91
CA TYR A 10 15.31 -21.74 12.93
C TYR A 10 14.51 -23.04 12.75
N PRO A 11 14.43 -23.94 13.76
CA PRO A 11 13.67 -25.18 13.64
C PRO A 11 12.16 -24.89 13.65
N LEU A 12 11.53 -24.93 12.48
CA LEU A 12 10.09 -24.75 12.31
C LEU A 12 9.37 -26.11 12.29
N ARG A 13 8.33 -26.25 13.12
CA ARG A 13 7.40 -27.39 13.08
C ARG A 13 6.15 -27.01 12.29
N MET A 14 5.75 -27.85 11.33
CA MET A 14 4.56 -27.63 10.53
C MET A 14 3.99 -28.95 10.00
N PRO A 15 2.70 -29.02 9.64
CA PRO A 15 2.12 -30.20 9.00
C PRO A 15 2.84 -30.57 7.70
N ASP A 16 2.94 -31.86 7.40
CA ASP A 16 3.64 -32.35 6.21
C ASP A 16 3.03 -31.82 4.90
N GLU A 17 1.69 -31.75 4.85
CA GLU A 17 0.97 -31.21 3.70
C GLU A 17 1.35 -29.75 3.42
N LEU A 18 1.44 -28.92 4.46
CA LEU A 18 1.85 -27.52 4.32
C LEU A 18 3.31 -27.40 3.86
N LYS A 19 4.18 -28.29 4.37
CA LYS A 19 5.59 -28.34 3.97
C LYS A 19 5.73 -28.68 2.49
N ASP A 20 4.92 -29.60 1.98
CA ASP A 20 4.96 -30.01 0.58
C ASP A 20 4.41 -28.92 -0.35
N GLN A 21 3.33 -28.23 0.04
CA GLN A 21 2.85 -27.04 -0.67
C GLN A 21 3.93 -25.95 -0.77
N LEU A 22 4.65 -25.68 0.32
CA LEU A 22 5.74 -24.71 0.34
C LEU A 22 6.95 -25.14 -0.49
N LYS A 23 7.26 -26.45 -0.56
CA LYS A 23 8.31 -26.94 -1.46
C LYS A 23 7.96 -26.72 -2.92
N SER A 24 6.73 -27.02 -3.32
CA SER A 24 6.27 -26.78 -4.70
C SER A 24 6.33 -25.30 -5.04
N ALA A 25 5.81 -24.43 -4.17
CA ALA A 25 5.88 -22.99 -4.36
C ALA A 25 7.33 -22.47 -4.43
N ALA A 26 8.23 -22.99 -3.60
CA ALA A 26 9.65 -22.63 -3.64
C ALA A 26 10.31 -23.06 -4.97
N GLN A 27 9.95 -24.25 -5.49
CA GLN A 27 10.44 -24.73 -6.78
C GLN A 27 9.93 -23.86 -7.93
N GLU A 28 8.65 -23.48 -7.92
CA GLU A 28 8.05 -22.58 -8.90
C GLU A 28 8.67 -21.17 -8.87
N SER A 29 8.97 -20.65 -7.66
CA SER A 29 9.57 -19.33 -7.48
C SER A 29 11.10 -19.32 -7.64
N GLY A 30 11.74 -20.49 -7.84
CA GLY A 30 13.20 -20.61 -7.92
C GLY A 30 13.93 -20.31 -6.61
N ARG A 31 13.23 -20.39 -5.47
CA ARG A 31 13.77 -20.10 -4.13
C ARG A 31 14.09 -21.39 -3.38
N SER A 32 14.99 -21.30 -2.39
CA SER A 32 15.08 -22.36 -1.38
C SER A 32 13.82 -22.36 -0.51
N LEU A 33 13.47 -23.49 0.09
CA LEU A 33 12.32 -23.59 1.00
C LEU A 33 12.37 -22.52 2.11
N ASN A 34 13.55 -22.27 2.68
CA ASN A 34 13.72 -21.25 3.70
C ASN A 34 13.51 -19.83 3.14
N ALA A 35 14.00 -19.54 1.94
CA ALA A 35 13.79 -18.24 1.29
C ALA A 35 12.31 -17.99 0.95
N GLU A 36 11.58 -19.02 0.54
CA GLU A 36 10.14 -18.95 0.29
C GLU A 36 9.34 -18.71 1.59
N ILE A 37 9.69 -19.43 2.67
CA ILE A 37 9.08 -19.21 4.00
C ILE A 37 9.30 -17.76 4.45
N VAL A 38 10.54 -17.26 4.35
CA VAL A 38 10.86 -15.88 4.75
C VAL A 38 10.09 -14.87 3.89
N ALA A 39 10.02 -15.07 2.57
CA ALA A 39 9.31 -14.17 1.67
C ALA A 39 7.82 -14.05 2.04
N ARG A 40 7.14 -15.18 2.30
CA ARG A 40 5.73 -15.18 2.73
C ARG A 40 5.51 -14.53 4.09
N LEU A 41 6.44 -14.72 5.03
CA LEU A 41 6.39 -14.05 6.33
C LEU A 41 6.63 -12.54 6.21
N GLN A 42 7.50 -12.11 5.30
CA GLN A 42 7.71 -10.69 5.04
C GLN A 42 6.48 -10.06 4.40
N GLU A 43 5.87 -10.75 3.44
CA GLU A 43 4.63 -10.31 2.79
C GLU A 43 3.47 -10.21 3.79
N SER A 44 3.31 -11.17 4.70
CA SER A 44 2.26 -11.12 5.72
C SER A 44 2.44 -10.02 6.76
N LEU A 45 3.68 -9.58 6.97
CA LEU A 45 4.03 -8.49 7.89
C LEU A 45 4.14 -7.13 7.20
N ALA A 46 4.16 -7.09 5.87
CA ALA A 46 4.11 -5.84 5.15
C ALA A 46 2.73 -5.19 5.41
N ALA A 47 2.74 -4.00 6.01
CA ALA A 47 1.53 -3.19 6.07
C ALA A 47 0.98 -3.00 4.64
N PRO A 48 -0.34 -2.89 4.44
CA PRO A 48 -0.88 -2.46 3.16
C PRO A 48 -0.16 -1.17 2.78
N GLN A 49 0.75 -1.28 1.81
CA GLN A 49 1.38 -0.11 1.24
C GLN A 49 0.24 0.51 0.43
N GLU A 50 -0.51 1.43 1.03
CA GLU A 50 -1.26 2.36 0.20
C GLU A 50 -0.26 2.94 -0.79
N PRO A 51 -0.56 2.94 -2.09
CA PRO A 51 0.37 3.40 -3.09
C PRO A 51 0.73 4.85 -2.78
N ARG A 52 1.87 5.03 -2.11
CA ARG A 52 2.46 6.34 -1.91
C ARG A 52 3.11 6.70 -3.22
N VAL A 53 2.39 7.47 -4.01
CA VAL A 53 2.98 8.15 -5.15
C VAL A 53 3.88 9.22 -4.54
N GLU A 54 5.19 9.06 -4.71
CA GLU A 54 6.12 10.18 -4.51
C GLU A 54 5.83 11.19 -5.62
N LEU A 55 5.19 12.28 -5.26
CA LEU A 55 4.94 13.40 -6.16
C LEU A 55 6.20 14.26 -6.16
N ASP A 56 6.65 14.69 -7.34
CA ASP A 56 7.58 15.80 -7.41
C ASP A 56 6.90 17.09 -6.95
N GLU A 57 7.70 18.07 -6.54
CA GLU A 57 7.22 19.35 -6.00
C GLU A 57 6.25 20.04 -6.99
N GLU A 58 6.53 19.94 -8.30
CA GLU A 58 5.71 20.54 -9.37
C GLU A 58 4.32 19.90 -9.45
N THR A 59 4.25 18.57 -9.37
CA THR A 59 2.99 17.82 -9.39
C THR A 59 2.20 18.05 -8.11
N GLU A 60 2.88 18.15 -6.97
CA GLU A 60 2.24 18.45 -5.68
C GLU A 60 1.57 19.83 -5.74
N ASP A 61 2.29 20.87 -6.16
CA ASP A 61 1.76 22.23 -6.30
C ASP A 61 0.56 22.29 -7.26
N TYR A 62 0.67 21.63 -8.42
CA TYR A 62 -0.43 21.56 -9.40
C TYR A 62 -1.69 20.89 -8.80
N LEU A 63 -1.51 19.80 -8.05
CA LEU A 63 -2.63 19.09 -7.43
C LEU A 63 -3.26 19.91 -6.29
N LEU A 64 -2.45 20.62 -5.49
CA LEU A 64 -2.95 21.52 -4.45
C LEU A 64 -3.77 22.66 -5.06
N GLU A 65 -3.27 23.32 -6.09
CA GLU A 65 -3.99 24.41 -6.77
C GLU A 65 -5.33 23.92 -7.32
N LYS A 66 -5.32 22.76 -7.99
CA LYS A 66 -6.53 22.17 -8.57
C LYS A 66 -7.54 21.72 -7.51
N LEU A 67 -7.09 21.22 -6.37
CA LEU A 67 -7.96 20.86 -5.25
C LEU A 67 -8.56 22.10 -4.59
N LEU A 68 -7.76 23.15 -4.37
CA LEU A 68 -8.23 24.42 -3.84
C LEU A 68 -9.30 25.05 -4.74
N ALA A 69 -9.06 25.09 -6.05
CA ALA A 69 -10.04 25.60 -7.01
C ALA A 69 -11.39 24.87 -6.89
N LYS A 70 -11.38 23.53 -6.88
CA LYS A 70 -12.60 22.72 -6.73
C LYS A 70 -13.32 22.97 -5.40
N LEU A 71 -12.57 23.13 -4.30
CA LEU A 71 -13.16 23.39 -2.98
C LEU A 71 -13.78 24.78 -2.92
N VAL A 72 -13.14 25.78 -3.54
CA VAL A 72 -13.66 27.15 -3.63
C VAL A 72 -14.90 27.19 -4.52
N GLU A 73 -14.86 26.58 -5.70
CA GLU A 73 -16.02 26.45 -6.59
C GLU A 73 -17.21 25.83 -5.86
N ARG A 74 -16.98 24.70 -5.18
CA ARG A 74 -18.02 24.04 -4.39
C ARG A 74 -18.62 24.97 -3.33
N ARG A 75 -17.77 25.68 -2.59
CA ARG A 75 -18.23 26.60 -1.54
C ARG A 75 -18.98 27.81 -2.09
N ILE A 76 -18.63 28.31 -3.27
CA ILE A 76 -19.36 29.39 -3.95
C ILE A 76 -20.72 28.88 -4.41
N MET A 77 -20.77 27.70 -5.05
CA MET A 77 -22.03 27.09 -5.48
C MET A 77 -22.97 26.83 -4.30
N ASP A 78 -22.45 26.25 -3.21
CA ASP A 78 -23.23 26.01 -1.97
C ASP A 78 -23.79 27.30 -1.34
N ARG A 79 -23.17 28.47 -1.62
CA ARG A 79 -23.64 29.77 -1.14
C ARG A 79 -24.72 30.34 -2.06
N ILE A 80 -24.51 30.29 -3.38
CA ILE A 80 -25.50 30.76 -4.38
C ILE A 80 -26.82 29.99 -4.22
N GLU A 81 -26.75 28.67 -4.09
CA GLU A 81 -27.95 27.83 -3.88
C GLU A 81 -28.74 28.17 -2.59
N LYS A 82 -28.08 28.74 -1.58
CA LYS A 82 -28.74 29.16 -0.33
C LYS A 82 -29.34 30.56 -0.41
N GLU A 83 -28.73 31.47 -1.18
CA GLU A 83 -29.25 32.83 -1.37
C GLU A 83 -30.48 32.82 -2.29
N ASP A 84 -30.49 31.99 -3.34
CA ASP A 84 -31.64 31.84 -4.26
C ASP A 84 -32.87 31.14 -3.60
N GLY A 85 -32.65 30.41 -2.49
CA GLY A 85 -33.70 29.70 -1.76
C GLY A 85 -34.54 30.58 -0.83
N ASP A 86 -34.04 31.75 -0.43
CA ASP A 86 -34.71 32.67 0.50
C ASP A 86 -35.55 33.75 -0.22
N GLU A 87 -35.30 34.06 -1.51
CA GLU A 87 -36.01 35.11 -2.25
C GLU A 87 -37.37 34.66 -2.86
N SER A 88 -37.75 33.38 -2.75
CA SER A 88 -39.01 32.87 -3.31
C SER A 88 -40.14 32.70 -2.28
N GLY A 89 -39.96 33.25 -1.07
CA GLY A 89 -40.90 33.16 0.06
C GLY A 89 -41.32 34.51 0.65
N GLU A 90 -41.76 35.47 -0.17
CA GLU A 90 -42.56 36.63 0.26
C GLU A 90 -43.78 36.86 -0.66
#